data_AF-I9H2N4-F1
#
_entry.id   AF-I9H2N4-F1
#
_cell.length_a   1.000
_cell.length_b   1.000
_cell.length_c   1.000
_cell.angle_alpha   90.00
_cell.angle_beta   90.00
_cell.angle_gamma   90.00
#
_symmetry.space_group_name_H-M   'P 1'
#
loop_
_entity.id
_entity.type
_entity.pdbx_description
1 polymer ?
#
loop_
_entity_poly.entity_id
_entity_poly.type
_entity_poly.pdbx_seq_one_letter_code
_entity_poly.pdbx_strand_id
1 'polypeptide(L)'
;MKKHFLILICLLIMQNMGLVVAQQDTILVFEGRLDTSPVSTQTIKPCLLRTERLSSDFGGVIEVQFGGGMSEEMQYAIKAAAQLWEEKLYIPKKIILKFEKERMGVEAADFAAQVRYTLLPGGNEAYPQSFFMNFLTDNKRLAEDAIILVNEDVDWDYSFSGEITNKKNLTTAMLRAIAMSLGFGSSVVNNPAKGVVFSTRRYFSPFDNLIVNSNNIRLNTMPNNGRTSQELISYVSGDNVYYKTPNNDSFKLYAPSEFHGYNYLSYFDTKGDLMSYNIRIGDKNQQIDEKTLEVLKEIGWKEPENSLKIMAKDINATGMASAFQGYSFHAETTSGNITDYSWKYELLNNEMVFDSIKVGNSSEFSIDKVDDLTKYYKNINGDIKGKISLNATVNGTKMSKVFYIYLATKPTFISVKVDAITRVPGSSFYSLDLTVIYSGADYLYTEQSEEFGVFMNTHTFEIPYIVHLHYEHIHVDGRVWVDLVLNNEVGKAYYTVEIPSQLNSLDDSTQIKEKVADPNIVQVEVRDIQGRIILQTRNYEDVERLPKGMYIIMITYVNGEKITKKICK
;
A
#
# COMPACT_ATOMS: atom_id res chain seq x y z
N MET A 1 -54.30 -12.88 -38.78
CA MET A 1 -53.05 -13.60 -38.44
C MET A 1 -51.79 -12.72 -38.43
N LYS A 2 -51.57 -11.79 -39.38
CA LYS A 2 -50.35 -10.94 -39.40
C LYS A 2 -50.18 -9.95 -38.23
N LYS A 3 -51.27 -9.40 -37.67
CA LYS A 3 -51.20 -8.44 -36.53
C LYS A 3 -50.80 -9.09 -35.20
N HIS A 4 -51.18 -10.35 -34.94
CA HIS A 4 -50.82 -11.04 -33.70
C HIS A 4 -49.39 -11.60 -33.74
N PHE A 5 -48.89 -11.91 -34.93
CA PHE A 5 -47.49 -12.36 -35.12
C PHE A 5 -46.50 -11.21 -34.90
N LEU A 6 -46.83 -9.98 -35.34
CA LEU A 6 -45.98 -8.80 -35.08
C LEU A 6 -45.92 -8.43 -33.58
N ILE A 7 -47.05 -8.56 -32.87
CA ILE A 7 -47.11 -8.27 -31.42
C ILE A 7 -46.30 -9.31 -30.63
N LEU A 8 -46.33 -10.58 -31.04
CA LEU A 8 -45.53 -11.64 -30.42
C LEU A 8 -44.02 -11.44 -30.67
N ILE A 9 -43.63 -11.00 -31.88
CA ILE A 9 -42.23 -10.67 -32.21
C ILE A 9 -41.77 -9.43 -31.44
N CYS A 10 -42.61 -8.39 -31.29
CA CYS A 10 -42.28 -7.24 -30.44
C CYS A 10 -42.17 -7.61 -28.95
N LEU A 11 -42.98 -8.54 -28.44
CA LEU A 11 -42.88 -9.06 -27.07
C LEU A 11 -41.63 -9.94 -26.87
N LEU A 12 -41.25 -10.77 -27.86
CA LEU A 12 -40.02 -11.57 -27.83
C LEU A 12 -38.75 -10.73 -28.00
N ILE A 13 -38.80 -9.66 -28.79
CA ILE A 13 -37.72 -8.68 -28.91
C ILE A 13 -37.61 -7.82 -27.65
N MET A 14 -38.73 -7.49 -26.98
CA MET A 14 -38.69 -6.84 -25.66
C MET A 14 -38.29 -7.78 -24.52
N GLN A 15 -38.48 -9.10 -24.65
CA GLN A 15 -37.92 -10.08 -23.71
C GLN A 15 -36.41 -10.29 -23.94
N ASN A 16 -35.91 -10.20 -25.17
CA ASN A 16 -34.48 -10.26 -25.48
C ASN A 16 -33.73 -8.92 -25.29
N MET A 17 -34.43 -7.78 -25.27
CA MET A 17 -33.86 -6.46 -24.93
C MET A 17 -34.25 -5.98 -23.52
N GLY A 18 -34.87 -6.84 -22.71
CA GLY A 18 -35.44 -6.53 -21.41
C GLY A 18 -34.99 -7.46 -20.28
N LEU A 19 -33.84 -8.13 -20.43
CA LEU A 19 -33.07 -8.68 -19.31
C LEU A 19 -31.94 -7.73 -18.90
N VAL A 20 -32.20 -6.42 -18.93
CA VAL A 20 -31.63 -5.55 -17.90
C VAL A 20 -32.44 -5.85 -16.64
N VAL A 21 -32.12 -6.97 -15.98
CA VAL A 21 -32.44 -7.09 -14.56
C VAL A 21 -31.83 -5.86 -13.95
N ALA A 22 -32.65 -4.94 -13.43
CA ALA A 22 -32.16 -3.76 -12.73
C ALA A 22 -31.14 -4.26 -11.70
N GLN A 23 -29.86 -3.97 -11.95
CA GLN A 23 -28.76 -4.39 -11.10
C GLN A 23 -29.03 -3.75 -9.74
N GLN A 24 -29.37 -4.58 -8.74
CA GLN A 24 -29.73 -4.06 -7.42
C GLN A 24 -28.45 -3.82 -6.64
N ASP A 25 -27.85 -2.66 -6.84
CA ASP A 25 -26.70 -2.22 -6.07
C ASP A 25 -27.13 -1.78 -4.67
N THR A 26 -26.35 -2.15 -3.66
CA THR A 26 -26.49 -1.62 -2.30
C THR A 26 -25.16 -1.07 -1.83
N ILE A 27 -25.16 0.12 -1.23
CA ILE A 27 -23.96 0.67 -0.58
C ILE A 27 -23.98 0.20 0.88
N LEU A 28 -22.93 -0.52 1.27
CA LEU A 28 -22.65 -0.88 2.65
C LEU A 28 -21.56 0.05 3.17
N VAL A 29 -21.77 0.66 4.33
CA VAL A 29 -20.79 1.53 4.97
C VAL A 29 -20.18 0.77 6.14
N PHE A 30 -18.86 0.58 6.11
CA PHE A 30 -18.11 0.03 7.21
C PHE A 30 -17.38 1.14 7.96
N GLU A 31 -17.67 1.30 9.24
CA GLU A 31 -17.06 2.36 10.06
C GLU A 31 -15.91 1.82 10.93
N GLY A 32 -14.75 2.44 10.82
CA GLY A 32 -13.56 2.06 11.56
C GLY A 32 -13.31 2.93 12.76
N ARG A 33 -12.98 2.33 13.91
CA ARG A 33 -12.46 3.08 15.06
C ARG A 33 -11.26 2.35 15.66
N LEU A 34 -10.29 3.14 16.11
CA LEU A 34 -9.16 2.73 16.93
C LEU A 34 -9.40 3.33 18.33
N ASP A 35 -9.27 2.49 19.35
CA ASP A 35 -9.52 2.85 20.75
C ASP A 35 -8.49 3.89 21.24
N THR A 36 -8.94 4.81 22.08
CA THR A 36 -8.11 5.86 22.69
C THR A 36 -7.59 5.46 24.08
N SER A 37 -8.04 4.31 24.62
CA SER A 37 -7.69 3.85 25.96
C SER A 37 -6.21 3.47 26.05
N PRO A 38 -5.41 4.11 26.92
CA PRO A 38 -4.01 3.75 27.11
C PRO A 38 -3.91 2.41 27.83
N VAL A 39 -3.11 1.49 27.29
CA VAL A 39 -2.79 0.20 27.92
C VAL A 39 -1.28 0.04 27.95
N SER A 40 -0.78 -0.72 28.92
CA SER A 40 0.65 -0.98 29.15
C SER A 40 1.35 -1.74 28.02
N THR A 41 0.64 -2.24 27.00
CA THR A 41 1.22 -2.97 25.86
C THR A 41 0.58 -2.55 24.53
N GLN A 42 1.36 -1.88 23.69
CA GLN A 42 1.05 -1.54 22.30
C GLN A 42 1.45 -2.69 21.35
N THR A 43 0.70 -2.87 20.27
CA THR A 43 1.04 -3.79 19.18
C THR A 43 1.86 -3.07 18.12
N ILE A 44 3.15 -3.37 18.07
CA ILE A 44 4.08 -2.83 17.07
C ILE A 44 4.48 -3.96 16.11
N LYS A 45 3.92 -3.92 14.90
CA LYS A 45 4.18 -4.80 13.78
C LYS A 45 4.47 -3.92 12.55
N PRO A 46 5.69 -3.37 12.43
CA PRO A 46 6.05 -2.48 11.34
C PRO A 46 6.06 -3.23 10.00
N CYS A 47 6.04 -2.48 8.90
CA CYS A 47 6.12 -3.07 7.56
C CYS A 47 7.37 -3.96 7.42
N LEU A 48 7.18 -5.18 6.92
CA LEU A 48 8.28 -6.12 6.65
C LEU A 48 9.12 -5.66 5.46
N LEU A 49 10.35 -6.19 5.39
CA LEU A 49 11.22 -6.00 4.23
C LEU A 49 10.56 -6.57 2.98
N ARG A 50 10.87 -5.98 1.82
CA ARG A 50 10.32 -6.40 0.53
C ARG A 50 10.52 -7.89 0.25
N THR A 51 11.70 -8.40 0.59
CA THR A 51 12.10 -9.81 0.42
C THR A 51 11.25 -10.79 1.22
N GLU A 52 10.60 -10.33 2.29
CA GLU A 52 9.75 -11.15 3.17
C GLU A 52 8.27 -11.09 2.79
N ARG A 53 7.86 -10.08 2.01
CA ARG A 53 6.45 -9.86 1.67
C ARG A 53 6.08 -10.10 0.22
N LEU A 54 6.99 -9.87 -0.73
CA LEU A 54 6.74 -10.01 -2.16
C LEU A 54 6.62 -11.47 -2.60
N SER A 55 5.80 -11.68 -3.64
CA SER A 55 5.59 -12.96 -4.30
C SER A 55 5.49 -12.76 -5.80
N SER A 56 6.07 -13.68 -6.55
CA SER A 56 5.93 -13.78 -8.01
C SER A 56 4.68 -14.55 -8.43
N ASP A 57 4.11 -15.39 -7.56
CA ASP A 57 2.98 -16.27 -7.92
C ASP A 57 1.64 -15.53 -7.99
N PHE A 58 1.49 -14.48 -7.18
CA PHE A 58 0.24 -13.75 -7.07
C PHE A 58 0.48 -12.26 -6.90
N GLY A 59 -0.56 -11.50 -7.22
CA GLY A 59 -0.60 -10.06 -7.11
C GLY A 59 -1.70 -9.48 -7.99
N GLY A 60 -1.73 -8.16 -8.11
CA GLY A 60 -2.56 -7.45 -9.08
C GLY A 60 -2.39 -5.95 -8.97
N VAL A 61 -3.46 -5.17 -9.16
CA VAL A 61 -3.37 -3.69 -9.11
C VAL A 61 -4.52 -3.15 -8.28
N ILE A 62 -4.20 -2.36 -7.27
CA ILE A 62 -5.11 -1.53 -6.50
C ILE A 62 -4.75 -0.07 -6.81
N GLU A 63 -5.50 0.52 -7.73
CA GLU A 63 -5.38 1.94 -8.04
C GLU A 63 -6.05 2.77 -6.95
N VAL A 64 -5.26 3.64 -6.34
CA VAL A 64 -5.74 4.59 -5.33
C VAL A 64 -5.93 5.96 -5.98
N GLN A 65 -7.12 6.53 -5.80
CA GLN A 65 -7.48 7.85 -6.30
C GLN A 65 -7.71 8.78 -5.11
N PHE A 66 -7.13 9.98 -5.14
CA PHE A 66 -7.19 10.92 -4.03
C PHE A 66 -8.11 12.09 -4.33
N GLY A 67 -8.97 12.42 -3.37
CA GLY A 67 -9.66 13.70 -3.32
C GLY A 67 -8.71 14.86 -3.00
N GLY A 68 -9.22 16.09 -3.09
CA GLY A 68 -8.45 17.29 -2.79
C GLY A 68 -8.05 17.40 -1.31
N GLY A 69 -6.91 18.05 -1.04
CA GLY A 69 -6.50 18.42 0.32
C GLY A 69 -5.78 17.35 1.14
N MET A 70 -5.43 16.21 0.55
CA MET A 70 -4.62 15.18 1.20
C MET A 70 -3.11 15.51 1.12
N SER A 71 -2.41 15.50 2.26
CA SER A 71 -0.96 15.71 2.32
C SER A 71 -0.18 14.59 1.62
N GLU A 72 1.08 14.85 1.25
CA GLU A 72 1.94 13.83 0.65
C GLU A 72 2.13 12.62 1.56
N GLU A 73 2.33 12.83 2.87
CA GLU A 73 2.44 11.77 3.87
C GLU A 73 1.19 10.89 3.93
N MET A 74 0.00 11.50 3.92
CA MET A 74 -1.28 10.80 3.90
C MET A 74 -1.42 9.94 2.64
N GLN A 75 -1.09 10.50 1.47
CA GLN A 75 -1.13 9.77 0.21
C GLN A 75 -0.14 8.59 0.21
N TYR A 76 1.05 8.76 0.77
CA TYR A 76 2.06 7.67 0.87
C TYR A 76 1.63 6.58 1.85
N ALA A 77 1.05 6.92 3.00
CA ALA A 77 0.48 5.95 3.93
C ALA A 77 -0.64 5.11 3.28
N ILE A 78 -1.51 5.74 2.50
CA ILE A 78 -2.58 5.06 1.75
C ILE A 78 -2.00 4.17 0.63
N LYS A 79 -1.06 4.68 -0.17
CA LYS A 79 -0.37 3.91 -1.21
C LYS A 79 0.33 2.68 -0.62
N ALA A 80 0.97 2.82 0.55
CA ALA A 80 1.61 1.72 1.25
C ALA A 80 0.59 0.64 1.64
N ALA A 81 -0.55 1.03 2.22
CA ALA A 81 -1.60 0.08 2.58
C ALA A 81 -2.16 -0.68 1.36
N ALA A 82 -2.37 0.01 0.24
CA ALA A 82 -2.80 -0.64 -1.01
C ALA A 82 -1.74 -1.61 -1.55
N GLN A 83 -0.47 -1.18 -1.59
CA GLN A 83 0.64 -2.03 -2.04
C GLN A 83 0.77 -3.29 -1.18
N LEU A 84 0.63 -3.19 0.15
CA LEU A 84 0.70 -4.35 1.04
C LEU A 84 -0.39 -5.39 0.74
N TRP A 85 -1.60 -4.96 0.36
CA TRP A 85 -2.66 -5.86 -0.09
C TRP A 85 -2.38 -6.48 -1.46
N GLU A 86 -1.85 -5.70 -2.41
CA GLU A 86 -1.45 -6.22 -3.73
C GLU A 86 -0.44 -7.35 -3.64
N GLU A 87 0.42 -7.35 -2.63
CA GLU A 87 1.50 -8.32 -2.48
C GLU A 87 1.08 -9.60 -1.75
N LYS A 88 -0.15 -9.65 -1.23
CA LYS A 88 -0.68 -10.80 -0.46
C LYS A 88 -1.85 -11.50 -1.13
N LEU A 89 -2.52 -10.86 -2.09
CA LEU A 89 -3.74 -11.37 -2.70
C LEU A 89 -3.60 -11.65 -4.20
N TYR A 90 -4.38 -12.61 -4.69
CA TYR A 90 -4.58 -12.80 -6.11
C TYR A 90 -5.65 -11.84 -6.62
N ILE A 91 -5.24 -10.81 -7.37
CA ILE A 91 -6.10 -9.74 -7.87
C ILE A 91 -6.05 -9.77 -9.42
N PRO A 92 -6.89 -10.58 -10.08
CA PRO A 92 -6.80 -10.78 -11.52
C PRO A 92 -7.26 -9.56 -12.34
N LYS A 93 -8.05 -8.67 -11.73
CA LYS A 93 -8.50 -7.42 -12.34
C LYS A 93 -8.21 -6.24 -11.42
N LYS A 94 -7.87 -5.11 -12.04
CA LYS A 94 -7.57 -3.86 -11.32
C LYS A 94 -8.74 -3.43 -10.45
N ILE A 95 -8.46 -3.16 -9.19
CA ILE A 95 -9.36 -2.58 -8.20
C ILE A 95 -9.13 -1.06 -8.17
N ILE A 96 -10.19 -0.27 -8.05
CA ILE A 96 -10.11 1.20 -7.98
C ILE A 96 -10.75 1.68 -6.68
N LEU A 97 -9.94 2.25 -5.79
CA LEU A 97 -10.38 2.77 -4.50
C LEU A 97 -10.19 4.28 -4.46
N LYS A 98 -11.26 5.01 -4.15
CA LYS A 98 -11.20 6.47 -3.95
C LYS A 98 -11.04 6.78 -2.47
N PHE A 99 -10.14 7.69 -2.14
CA PHE A 99 -9.93 8.19 -0.80
C PHE A 99 -10.30 9.67 -0.74
N GLU A 100 -11.16 10.04 0.19
CA GLU A 100 -11.56 11.43 0.45
C GLU A 100 -11.32 11.79 1.91
N LYS A 101 -10.99 13.05 2.16
CA LYS A 101 -10.84 13.58 3.52
C LYS A 101 -12.15 14.25 3.92
N GLU A 102 -12.66 13.93 5.10
CA GLU A 102 -13.93 14.48 5.58
C GLU A 102 -13.85 14.82 7.07
N ARG A 103 -14.44 15.95 7.46
CA ARG A 103 -14.64 16.30 8.87
C ARG A 103 -15.82 15.49 9.42
N MET A 104 -15.52 14.39 10.10
CA MET A 104 -16.53 13.51 10.66
C MET A 104 -16.83 13.83 12.14
N GLY A 105 -15.92 14.54 12.82
CA GLY A 105 -15.95 14.84 14.25
C GLY A 105 -14.96 14.00 15.05
N VAL A 106 -14.48 14.57 16.17
CA VAL A 106 -13.43 13.97 17.04
C VAL A 106 -13.88 12.67 17.72
N GLU A 107 -15.18 12.50 17.95
CA GLU A 107 -15.77 11.30 18.58
C GLU A 107 -16.39 10.32 17.57
N ALA A 108 -16.34 10.66 16.28
CA ALA A 108 -16.89 9.84 15.21
C ALA A 108 -15.96 8.65 14.86
N ALA A 109 -16.31 7.94 13.79
CA ALA A 109 -15.42 6.94 13.22
C ALA A 109 -14.13 7.60 12.70
N ASP A 110 -13.02 6.88 12.77
CA ASP A 110 -11.74 7.32 12.24
C ASP A 110 -11.69 7.20 10.71
N PHE A 111 -12.47 6.27 10.15
CA PHE A 111 -12.70 6.17 8.72
C PHE A 111 -14.08 5.54 8.43
N ALA A 112 -14.58 5.72 7.22
CA ALA A 112 -15.76 5.02 6.71
C ALA A 112 -15.51 4.49 5.29
N ALA A 113 -15.59 3.18 5.08
CA ALA A 113 -15.48 2.55 3.78
C ALA A 113 -16.88 2.31 3.19
N GLN A 114 -17.23 3.06 2.15
CA GLN A 114 -18.47 2.91 1.39
C GLN A 114 -18.25 1.92 0.25
N VAL A 115 -18.74 0.70 0.44
CA VAL A 115 -18.51 -0.42 -0.47
C VAL A 115 -19.79 -0.72 -1.23
N ARG A 116 -19.71 -0.71 -2.56
CA ARG A 116 -20.83 -1.12 -3.40
C ARG A 116 -20.88 -2.64 -3.43
N TYR A 117 -22.03 -3.21 -3.08
CA TYR A 117 -22.32 -4.62 -3.23
C TYR A 117 -23.28 -4.83 -4.39
N THR A 118 -22.92 -5.77 -5.25
CA THR A 118 -23.63 -6.10 -6.47
C THR A 118 -24.06 -7.56 -6.46
N LEU A 119 -25.32 -7.79 -6.81
CA LEU A 119 -25.87 -9.13 -6.96
C LEU A 119 -25.36 -9.78 -8.26
N LEU A 120 -24.85 -11.01 -8.15
CA LEU A 120 -24.56 -11.82 -9.33
C LEU A 120 -25.87 -12.31 -9.98
N PRO A 121 -26.14 -12.01 -11.27
CA PRO A 121 -27.34 -12.49 -11.94
C PRO A 121 -27.44 -14.02 -11.90
N GLY A 122 -28.56 -14.55 -11.40
CA GLY A 122 -28.77 -15.99 -11.23
C GLY A 122 -28.07 -16.62 -10.02
N GLY A 123 -27.33 -15.83 -9.24
CA GLY A 123 -26.72 -16.24 -7.97
C GLY A 123 -27.57 -15.88 -6.74
N ASN A 124 -27.14 -16.38 -5.58
CA ASN A 124 -27.72 -16.08 -4.26
C ASN A 124 -26.80 -15.22 -3.38
N GLU A 125 -25.72 -14.68 -3.95
CA GLU A 125 -24.69 -13.93 -3.23
C GLU A 125 -24.54 -12.51 -3.79
N ALA A 126 -24.30 -11.57 -2.87
CA ALA A 126 -23.93 -10.20 -3.21
C ALA A 126 -22.43 -10.02 -2.94
N TYR A 127 -21.68 -9.61 -3.96
CA TYR A 127 -20.23 -9.44 -3.87
C TYR A 127 -19.87 -7.96 -3.75
N PRO A 128 -18.78 -7.61 -3.03
CA PRO A 128 -18.22 -6.27 -3.15
C PRO A 128 -17.82 -6.02 -4.61
N GLN A 129 -18.00 -4.80 -5.09
CA GLN A 129 -17.78 -4.44 -6.48
C GLN A 129 -16.36 -4.82 -6.95
N SER A 130 -15.37 -4.62 -6.06
CA SER A 130 -13.97 -5.02 -6.25
C SER A 130 -13.81 -6.47 -6.73
N PHE A 131 -14.55 -7.40 -6.13
CA PHE A 131 -14.54 -8.81 -6.54
C PHE A 131 -15.50 -9.08 -7.70
N PHE A 132 -16.67 -8.43 -7.71
CA PHE A 132 -17.70 -8.62 -8.73
C PHE A 132 -17.16 -8.39 -10.16
N MET A 133 -16.23 -7.45 -10.32
CA MET A 133 -15.57 -7.18 -11.60
C MET A 133 -14.95 -8.42 -12.25
N ASN A 134 -14.54 -9.42 -11.47
CA ASN A 134 -13.97 -10.67 -11.97
C ASN A 134 -14.98 -11.50 -12.79
N PHE A 135 -16.28 -11.31 -12.60
CA PHE A 135 -17.33 -12.00 -13.35
C PHE A 135 -17.67 -11.34 -14.69
N LEU A 136 -17.29 -10.08 -14.88
CA LEU A 136 -17.61 -9.34 -16.11
C LEU A 136 -16.66 -9.72 -17.25
N THR A 137 -17.15 -9.74 -18.48
CA THR A 137 -16.32 -10.06 -19.67
C THR A 137 -15.78 -8.82 -20.38
N ASP A 138 -16.48 -7.70 -20.30
CA ASP A 138 -16.17 -6.47 -21.05
C ASP A 138 -15.32 -5.45 -20.28
N ASN A 139 -14.92 -5.78 -19.04
CA ASN A 139 -14.18 -4.91 -18.11
C ASN A 139 -14.78 -3.51 -17.94
N LYS A 140 -16.06 -3.32 -18.30
CA LYS A 140 -16.70 -2.01 -18.17
C LYS A 140 -16.99 -1.73 -16.73
N ARG A 141 -16.54 -0.56 -16.29
CA ARG A 141 -16.66 -0.08 -14.93
C ARG A 141 -17.54 1.17 -14.93
N LEU A 142 -18.59 1.16 -14.09
CA LEU A 142 -19.51 2.28 -13.98
C LEU A 142 -19.05 3.34 -12.97
N ALA A 143 -18.30 2.92 -11.95
CA ALA A 143 -17.78 3.75 -10.86
C ALA A 143 -16.60 3.05 -10.16
N GLU A 144 -16.00 3.73 -9.19
CA GLU A 144 -15.01 3.19 -8.26
C GLU A 144 -15.57 1.99 -7.47
N ASP A 145 -14.70 1.08 -7.04
CA ASP A 145 -15.10 -0.12 -6.30
C ASP A 145 -15.57 0.20 -4.87
N ALA A 146 -14.90 1.17 -4.25
CA ALA A 146 -15.28 1.73 -2.95
C ALA A 146 -14.77 3.16 -2.82
N ILE A 147 -15.44 3.92 -1.94
CA ILE A 147 -15.02 5.26 -1.50
C ILE A 147 -14.70 5.17 -0.01
N ILE A 148 -13.48 5.52 0.37
CA ILE A 148 -12.99 5.50 1.75
C ILE A 148 -12.84 6.94 2.23
N LEU A 149 -13.63 7.28 3.24
CA LEU A 149 -13.60 8.57 3.92
C LEU A 149 -12.61 8.47 5.08
N VAL A 150 -11.62 9.36 5.10
CA VAL A 150 -10.61 9.48 6.16
C VAL A 150 -10.97 10.66 7.03
N ASN A 151 -11.14 10.44 8.34
CA ASN A 151 -11.51 11.50 9.26
C ASN A 151 -10.38 12.53 9.40
N GLU A 152 -10.68 13.77 9.02
CA GLU A 152 -9.82 14.94 9.13
C GLU A 152 -9.49 15.31 10.57
N ASP A 153 -10.42 15.07 11.50
CA ASP A 153 -10.35 15.54 12.87
C ASP A 153 -9.45 14.66 13.75
N VAL A 154 -8.90 13.58 13.18
CA VAL A 154 -7.95 12.68 13.84
C VAL A 154 -6.53 13.14 13.58
N ASP A 155 -5.75 13.30 14.66
CA ASP A 155 -4.31 13.53 14.57
C ASP A 155 -3.57 12.23 14.24
N TRP A 156 -3.35 12.01 12.95
CA TRP A 156 -2.76 10.80 12.41
C TRP A 156 -1.24 10.75 12.56
N ASP A 157 -0.73 9.56 12.84
CA ASP A 157 0.67 9.20 12.67
C ASP A 157 0.87 8.50 11.32
N TYR A 158 1.77 9.06 10.51
CA TYR A 158 2.12 8.57 9.17
C TYR A 158 3.38 7.69 9.17
N SER A 159 4.03 7.51 10.32
CA SER A 159 5.32 6.84 10.41
C SER A 159 5.23 5.32 10.21
N PHE A 160 6.34 4.77 9.72
CA PHE A 160 6.58 3.32 9.56
C PHE A 160 7.61 2.79 10.57
N SER A 161 8.09 3.66 11.47
CA SER A 161 9.05 3.29 12.51
C SER A 161 8.41 2.39 13.57
N GLY A 162 9.23 1.60 14.26
CA GLY A 162 8.82 0.83 15.45
C GLY A 162 8.61 1.67 16.71
N GLU A 163 8.73 3.00 16.63
CA GLU A 163 8.59 3.88 17.79
C GLU A 163 7.12 4.03 18.19
N ILE A 164 6.85 4.03 19.49
CA ILE A 164 5.49 4.16 20.02
C ILE A 164 5.10 5.64 20.03
N THR A 165 3.96 5.97 19.44
CA THR A 165 3.39 7.33 19.44
C THR A 165 2.11 7.37 20.26
N ASN A 166 1.65 8.58 20.61
CA ASN A 166 0.34 8.80 21.25
C ASN A 166 -0.75 9.11 20.21
N LYS A 167 -0.54 8.72 18.95
CA LYS A 167 -1.43 8.97 17.82
C LYS A 167 -1.93 7.66 17.21
N LYS A 168 -2.98 7.75 16.40
CA LYS A 168 -3.48 6.60 15.62
C LYS A 168 -2.67 6.47 14.34
N ASN A 169 -2.22 5.26 13.98
CA ASN A 169 -1.45 5.06 12.76
C ASN A 169 -2.36 4.97 11.52
N LEU A 170 -2.15 5.85 10.53
CA LEU A 170 -3.01 5.91 9.35
C LEU A 170 -2.89 4.65 8.48
N THR A 171 -1.67 4.16 8.22
CA THR A 171 -1.46 2.95 7.40
C THR A 171 -2.23 1.76 7.96
N THR A 172 -2.23 1.60 9.29
CA THR A 172 -3.01 0.55 9.98
C THR A 172 -4.52 0.70 9.73
N ALA A 173 -5.05 1.92 9.86
CA ALA A 173 -6.46 2.19 9.59
C ALA A 173 -6.82 1.91 8.12
N MET A 174 -5.97 2.31 7.18
CA MET A 174 -6.20 2.13 5.74
C MET A 174 -6.09 0.67 5.33
N LEU A 175 -5.20 -0.12 5.92
CA LEU A 175 -5.17 -1.58 5.73
C LEU A 175 -6.51 -2.22 6.10
N ARG A 176 -7.13 -1.80 7.20
CA ARG A 176 -8.47 -2.28 7.63
C ARG A 176 -9.58 -1.82 6.69
N ALA A 177 -9.56 -0.54 6.29
CA ALA A 177 -10.53 0.02 5.34
C ALA A 177 -10.49 -0.69 3.97
N ILE A 178 -9.29 -1.02 3.49
CA ILE A 178 -9.11 -1.77 2.25
C ILE A 178 -9.61 -3.21 2.42
N ALA A 179 -9.32 -3.89 3.54
CA ALA A 179 -9.85 -5.23 3.81
C ALA A 179 -11.38 -5.27 3.72
N MET A 180 -12.06 -4.28 4.31
CA MET A 180 -13.51 -4.12 4.22
C MET A 180 -13.99 -3.86 2.78
N SER A 181 -13.27 -3.04 2.03
CA SER A 181 -13.53 -2.79 0.60
C SER A 181 -13.34 -4.04 -0.29
N LEU A 182 -12.56 -5.01 0.19
CA LEU A 182 -12.37 -6.33 -0.43
C LEU A 182 -13.39 -7.38 0.05
N GLY A 183 -14.29 -7.02 0.97
CA GLY A 183 -15.38 -7.88 1.44
C GLY A 183 -15.17 -8.50 2.83
N PHE A 184 -14.17 -8.07 3.60
CA PHE A 184 -14.04 -8.47 4.99
C PHE A 184 -15.11 -7.81 5.85
N GLY A 185 -15.92 -8.60 6.55
CA GLY A 185 -16.93 -8.12 7.49
C GLY A 185 -18.35 -8.46 7.06
N SER A 186 -19.23 -8.57 8.05
CA SER A 186 -20.63 -8.95 7.82
C SER A 186 -21.43 -7.81 7.20
N SER A 187 -22.42 -8.16 6.38
CA SER A 187 -23.37 -7.19 5.84
C SER A 187 -24.46 -6.76 6.84
N VAL A 188 -24.44 -7.27 8.08
CA VAL A 188 -25.38 -6.90 9.13
C VAL A 188 -25.08 -5.50 9.66
N VAL A 189 -26.09 -4.65 9.65
CA VAL A 189 -26.02 -3.24 10.07
C VAL A 189 -27.13 -2.91 11.07
N ASN A 190 -26.90 -1.90 11.92
CA ASN A 190 -27.97 -1.28 12.69
C ASN A 190 -28.59 -0.13 11.90
N ASN A 191 -29.71 -0.39 11.21
CA ASN A 191 -30.38 0.64 10.41
C ASN A 191 -31.31 1.49 11.29
N PRO A 192 -31.20 2.83 11.29
CA PRO A 192 -32.01 3.69 12.17
C PRO A 192 -33.53 3.51 12.04
N ALA A 193 -34.02 3.15 10.85
CA ALA A 193 -35.45 2.98 10.59
C ALA A 193 -35.93 1.53 10.75
N LYS A 194 -35.03 0.54 10.64
CA LYS A 194 -35.40 -0.88 10.51
C LYS A 194 -34.84 -1.77 11.62
N GLY A 195 -33.95 -1.24 12.48
CA GLY A 195 -33.20 -2.02 13.45
C GLY A 195 -32.07 -2.83 12.81
N VAL A 196 -31.68 -3.93 13.47
CA VAL A 196 -30.60 -4.82 13.02
C VAL A 196 -31.07 -5.62 11.80
N VAL A 197 -30.42 -5.43 10.65
CA VAL A 197 -30.78 -6.07 9.37
C VAL A 197 -29.55 -6.36 8.53
N PHE A 198 -29.66 -7.29 7.57
CA PHE A 198 -28.69 -7.39 6.47
C PHE A 198 -28.88 -6.20 5.51
N SER A 199 -27.78 -5.53 5.17
CA SER A 199 -27.79 -4.45 4.18
C SER A 199 -28.05 -5.00 2.77
N THR A 200 -27.44 -6.14 2.43
CA THR A 200 -27.69 -6.87 1.17
C THR A 200 -29.08 -7.51 1.20
N ARG A 201 -30.08 -6.81 0.64
CA ARG A 201 -31.48 -7.27 0.73
C ARG A 201 -31.66 -8.60 -0.01
N ARG A 202 -32.21 -9.61 0.68
CA ARG A 202 -32.55 -10.96 0.17
C ARG A 202 -31.37 -11.87 -0.18
N TYR A 203 -30.14 -11.39 -0.03
CA TYR A 203 -28.93 -12.11 -0.39
C TYR A 203 -27.87 -11.94 0.70
N PHE A 204 -26.92 -12.87 0.76
CA PHE A 204 -25.85 -12.83 1.74
C PHE A 204 -24.53 -12.52 1.04
N SER A 205 -23.60 -11.87 1.73
CA SER A 205 -22.24 -11.78 1.24
C SER A 205 -21.52 -13.14 1.37
N PRO A 206 -20.46 -13.39 0.60
CA PRO A 206 -19.61 -14.57 0.79
C PRO A 206 -19.08 -14.68 2.23
N PHE A 207 -18.79 -13.55 2.89
CA PHE A 207 -18.37 -13.50 4.28
C PHE A 207 -19.47 -14.00 5.23
N ASP A 208 -20.72 -13.51 5.07
CA ASP A 208 -21.86 -13.93 5.91
C ASP A 208 -22.14 -15.44 5.83
N ASN A 209 -21.87 -16.06 4.67
CA ASN A 209 -22.10 -17.50 4.44
C ASN A 209 -21.18 -18.42 5.26
N LEU A 210 -20.08 -17.87 5.79
CA LEU A 210 -19.07 -18.59 6.56
C LEU A 210 -19.16 -18.32 8.08
N ILE A 211 -20.09 -17.47 8.50
CA ILE A 211 -20.32 -17.18 9.92
C ILE A 211 -21.22 -18.25 10.55
N VAL A 212 -20.79 -18.75 11.71
CA VAL A 212 -21.54 -19.69 12.55
C VAL A 212 -21.57 -19.23 14.01
N ASN A 213 -22.58 -19.63 14.77
CA ASN A 213 -22.55 -19.52 16.22
C ASN A 213 -21.99 -20.80 16.87
N SER A 214 -21.87 -20.83 18.19
CA SER A 214 -21.39 -21.98 18.96
C SER A 214 -22.18 -23.29 18.73
N ASN A 215 -23.43 -23.18 18.26
CA ASN A 215 -24.28 -24.33 17.93
C ASN A 215 -24.14 -24.76 16.46
N ASN A 216 -23.15 -24.23 15.72
CA ASN A 216 -22.95 -24.40 14.28
C ASN A 216 -24.13 -23.94 13.41
N ILE A 217 -25.00 -23.06 13.92
CA ILE A 217 -26.07 -22.46 13.12
C ILE A 217 -25.44 -21.34 12.28
N ARG A 218 -25.60 -21.41 10.95
CA ARG A 218 -25.06 -20.39 10.03
C ARG A 218 -25.86 -19.09 10.07
N LEU A 219 -25.16 -17.96 9.95
CA LEU A 219 -25.78 -16.63 9.90
C LEU A 219 -26.74 -16.51 8.71
N ASN A 220 -26.41 -17.12 7.57
CA ASN A 220 -27.26 -17.10 6.38
C ASN A 220 -28.59 -17.87 6.50
N THR A 221 -28.85 -18.50 7.65
CA THR A 221 -30.18 -19.06 7.97
C THR A 221 -31.09 -18.05 8.67
N MET A 222 -30.55 -16.90 9.09
CA MET A 222 -31.34 -15.83 9.70
C MET A 222 -32.25 -15.13 8.67
N PRO A 223 -33.40 -14.57 9.10
CA PRO A 223 -34.30 -13.87 8.20
C PRO A 223 -33.64 -12.65 7.50
N ASN A 224 -33.60 -12.65 6.17
CA ASN A 224 -33.15 -11.51 5.35
C ASN A 224 -34.27 -10.99 4.45
N ASN A 225 -35.31 -10.44 5.07
CA ASN A 225 -36.45 -9.83 4.39
C ASN A 225 -36.44 -8.28 4.49
N GLY A 226 -35.33 -7.71 4.98
CA GLY A 226 -35.15 -6.27 5.17
C GLY A 226 -35.92 -5.68 6.36
N ARG A 227 -36.28 -6.50 7.35
CA ARG A 227 -36.86 -6.11 8.65
C ARG A 227 -36.06 -6.75 9.78
N THR A 228 -35.94 -6.07 10.92
CA THR A 228 -35.31 -6.64 12.11
C THR A 228 -36.05 -7.86 12.62
N SER A 229 -35.31 -8.80 13.21
CA SER A 229 -35.84 -9.98 13.86
C SER A 229 -35.11 -10.22 15.18
N GLN A 230 -35.81 -10.79 16.17
CA GLN A 230 -35.20 -11.07 17.47
C GLN A 230 -34.12 -12.15 17.35
N GLU A 231 -34.30 -13.10 16.43
CA GLU A 231 -33.32 -14.15 16.14
C GLU A 231 -32.00 -13.56 15.65
N LEU A 232 -32.05 -12.59 14.71
CA LEU A 232 -30.84 -11.93 14.21
C LEU A 232 -30.16 -11.10 15.30
N ILE A 233 -30.91 -10.32 16.09
CA ILE A 233 -30.37 -9.54 17.21
C ILE A 233 -29.65 -10.47 18.20
N SER A 234 -30.31 -11.54 18.63
CA SER A 234 -29.72 -12.52 19.55
C SER A 234 -28.50 -13.23 18.96
N TYR A 235 -28.47 -13.43 17.64
CA TYR A 235 -27.33 -14.03 16.96
C TYR A 235 -26.09 -13.11 17.02
N VAL A 236 -26.25 -11.82 16.72
CA VAL A 236 -25.11 -10.88 16.61
C VAL A 236 -24.66 -10.27 17.93
N SER A 237 -25.39 -10.51 19.02
CA SER A 237 -25.10 -10.00 20.37
C SER A 237 -24.80 -11.11 21.40
N GLY A 238 -24.53 -12.34 20.95
CA GLY A 238 -24.39 -13.51 21.81
C GLY A 238 -22.98 -13.82 22.34
N ASP A 239 -21.95 -13.04 21.97
CA ASP A 239 -20.52 -13.30 22.26
C ASP A 239 -20.07 -14.75 21.98
N ASN A 240 -20.68 -15.40 20.98
CA ASN A 240 -20.48 -16.81 20.66
C ASN A 240 -20.47 -17.06 19.14
N VAL A 241 -19.98 -16.08 18.37
CA VAL A 241 -19.99 -16.08 16.91
C VAL A 241 -18.57 -16.26 16.36
N TYR A 242 -18.45 -17.05 15.30
CA TYR A 242 -17.18 -17.45 14.71
C TYR A 242 -17.26 -17.38 13.18
N TYR A 243 -16.18 -16.95 12.54
CA TYR A 243 -15.93 -17.19 11.13
C TYR A 243 -15.31 -18.59 10.98
N LYS A 244 -15.93 -19.47 10.20
CA LYS A 244 -15.49 -20.86 10.02
C LYS A 244 -14.97 -21.07 8.61
N THR A 245 -13.67 -21.39 8.50
CA THR A 245 -13.04 -21.68 7.21
C THR A 245 -13.42 -23.09 6.75
N PRO A 246 -13.35 -23.40 5.44
CA PRO A 246 -13.56 -24.76 4.94
C PRO A 246 -12.61 -25.80 5.53
N ASN A 247 -11.44 -25.39 6.01
CA ASN A 247 -10.44 -26.25 6.67
C ASN A 247 -10.75 -26.53 8.15
N ASN A 248 -11.93 -26.08 8.64
CA ASN A 248 -12.40 -26.15 10.02
C ASN A 248 -11.68 -25.24 11.03
N ASP A 249 -10.87 -24.28 10.57
CA ASP A 249 -10.40 -23.22 11.45
C ASP A 249 -11.60 -22.33 11.84
N SER A 250 -11.60 -21.88 13.09
CA SER A 250 -12.70 -21.11 13.67
C SER A 250 -12.14 -19.86 14.34
N PHE A 251 -12.42 -18.70 13.76
CA PHE A 251 -11.96 -17.41 14.25
C PHE A 251 -13.10 -16.72 14.99
N LYS A 252 -12.95 -16.51 16.30
CA LYS A 252 -13.98 -15.83 17.09
C LYS A 252 -14.15 -14.39 16.60
N LEU A 253 -15.39 -14.00 16.32
CA LEU A 253 -15.75 -12.64 15.93
C LEU A 253 -16.22 -11.86 17.15
N TYR A 254 -15.88 -10.57 17.18
CA TYR A 254 -16.33 -9.66 18.20
C TYR A 254 -17.83 -9.38 18.04
N ALA A 255 -18.60 -9.84 19.03
CA ALA A 255 -20.06 -9.80 19.05
C ALA A 255 -20.56 -9.36 20.44
N PRO A 256 -20.37 -8.08 20.82
CA PRO A 256 -20.71 -7.59 22.15
C PRO A 256 -22.23 -7.65 22.40
N SER A 257 -22.60 -7.76 23.68
CA SER A 257 -24.01 -7.76 24.11
C SER A 257 -24.75 -6.47 23.76
N GLU A 258 -24.02 -5.37 23.62
CA GLU A 258 -24.54 -4.06 23.21
C GLU A 258 -23.84 -3.58 21.94
N PHE A 259 -24.59 -2.92 21.06
CA PHE A 259 -24.03 -2.35 19.84
C PHE A 259 -23.30 -1.05 20.16
N HIS A 260 -21.98 -1.04 19.98
CA HIS A 260 -21.14 0.14 20.20
C HIS A 260 -20.92 0.98 18.94
N GLY A 261 -21.86 0.96 18.01
CA GLY A 261 -22.05 2.06 17.05
C GLY A 261 -21.64 1.79 15.60
N TYR A 262 -20.64 0.96 15.33
CA TYR A 262 -19.97 1.02 14.01
C TYR A 262 -20.30 -0.16 13.08
N ASN A 263 -19.99 -1.40 13.46
CA ASN A 263 -20.27 -2.59 12.63
C ASN A 263 -20.61 -3.81 13.49
N TYR A 264 -21.41 -4.72 12.95
CA TYR A 264 -21.54 -6.06 13.51
C TYR A 264 -20.54 -7.01 12.86
N LEU A 265 -19.96 -7.91 13.67
CA LEU A 265 -19.20 -9.08 13.19
C LEU A 265 -18.11 -8.77 12.15
N SER A 266 -17.50 -7.58 12.24
CA SER A 266 -16.51 -7.08 11.28
C SER A 266 -15.09 -7.06 11.84
N TYR A 267 -14.91 -7.59 13.05
CA TYR A 267 -13.62 -7.68 13.74
C TYR A 267 -13.51 -9.02 14.47
N PHE A 268 -12.28 -9.52 14.62
CA PHE A 268 -11.96 -10.67 15.45
C PHE A 268 -11.95 -10.29 16.94
N ASP A 269 -12.42 -11.21 17.79
CA ASP A 269 -12.26 -11.13 19.25
C ASP A 269 -10.88 -11.66 19.66
N THR A 270 -9.83 -10.98 19.19
CA THR A 270 -8.42 -11.32 19.46
C THR A 270 -7.64 -10.05 19.74
N LYS A 271 -6.37 -10.17 20.15
CA LYS A 271 -5.45 -9.04 20.31
C LYS A 271 -4.33 -9.13 19.28
N GLY A 272 -4.01 -8.00 18.65
CA GLY A 272 -2.83 -7.84 17.78
C GLY A 272 -2.99 -8.34 16.33
N ASP A 273 -4.12 -8.95 15.95
CA ASP A 273 -4.46 -9.21 14.55
C ASP A 273 -4.90 -7.90 13.87
N LEU A 274 -4.70 -7.74 12.56
CA LEU A 274 -5.02 -6.51 11.81
C LEU A 274 -6.51 -6.15 11.93
N MET A 275 -7.38 -7.15 11.83
CA MET A 275 -8.82 -7.01 11.98
C MET A 275 -9.31 -7.28 13.41
N SER A 276 -8.46 -7.10 14.42
CA SER A 276 -8.88 -7.12 15.83
C SER A 276 -9.83 -5.95 16.16
N TYR A 277 -10.77 -6.17 17.09
CA TYR A 277 -11.59 -5.08 17.64
C TYR A 277 -10.78 -4.11 18.53
N ASN A 278 -9.62 -4.57 19.00
CA ASN A 278 -8.84 -3.93 20.07
C ASN A 278 -7.56 -3.27 19.53
N ILE A 279 -7.66 -2.60 18.39
CA ILE A 279 -6.60 -1.74 17.85
C ILE A 279 -6.74 -0.34 18.46
N ARG A 280 -5.63 0.28 18.86
CA ARG A 280 -5.62 1.48 19.70
C ARG A 280 -4.67 2.58 19.20
N ILE A 281 -4.71 3.72 19.88
CA ILE A 281 -3.64 4.74 19.84
C ILE A 281 -2.28 4.07 20.16
N GLY A 282 -1.27 4.41 19.36
CA GLY A 282 0.10 3.89 19.47
C GLY A 282 0.30 2.51 18.87
N ASP A 283 -0.77 1.78 18.50
CA ASP A 283 -0.62 0.55 17.73
C ASP A 283 -0.20 0.88 16.30
N LYS A 284 0.77 0.12 15.80
CA LYS A 284 1.24 0.16 14.41
C LYS A 284 1.18 -1.26 13.87
N ASN A 285 0.06 -1.62 13.26
CA ASN A 285 -0.12 -2.93 12.65
C ASN A 285 -0.10 -2.81 11.13
N GLN A 286 1.11 -2.84 10.58
CA GLN A 286 1.42 -2.68 9.16
C GLN A 286 1.72 -4.02 8.49
N GLN A 287 1.38 -5.13 9.16
CA GLN A 287 1.50 -6.48 8.64
C GLN A 287 0.11 -7.10 8.54
N ILE A 288 -0.19 -7.72 7.39
CA ILE A 288 -1.40 -8.52 7.21
C ILE A 288 -1.15 -9.88 7.85
N ASP A 289 -1.86 -10.19 8.94
CA ASP A 289 -1.76 -11.48 9.61
C ASP A 289 -2.45 -12.60 8.81
N GLU A 290 -2.04 -13.85 9.05
CA GLU A 290 -2.54 -15.00 8.29
C GLU A 290 -4.04 -15.21 8.46
N LYS A 291 -4.64 -14.92 9.62
CA LYS A 291 -6.09 -15.10 9.82
C LYS A 291 -6.87 -14.14 8.94
N THR A 292 -6.48 -12.86 8.93
CA THR A 292 -7.09 -11.86 8.05
C THR A 292 -6.92 -12.24 6.58
N LEU A 293 -5.73 -12.71 6.21
CA LEU A 293 -5.44 -13.14 4.84
C LEU A 293 -6.27 -14.37 4.43
N GLU A 294 -6.41 -15.36 5.31
CA GLU A 294 -7.18 -16.58 5.07
C GLU A 294 -8.66 -16.26 4.85
N VAL A 295 -9.25 -15.35 5.63
CA VAL A 295 -10.62 -14.88 5.40
C VAL A 295 -10.79 -14.35 3.97
N LEU A 296 -9.92 -13.45 3.52
CA LEU A 296 -10.02 -12.88 2.17
C LEU A 296 -9.80 -13.93 1.07
N LYS A 297 -8.85 -14.86 1.28
CA LYS A 297 -8.64 -16.01 0.38
C LYS A 297 -9.90 -16.87 0.26
N GLU A 298 -10.59 -17.14 1.36
CA GLU A 298 -11.79 -18.00 1.37
C GLU A 298 -13.02 -17.33 0.76
N ILE A 299 -13.14 -16.00 0.82
CA ILE A 299 -14.22 -15.28 0.12
C ILE A 299 -13.93 -15.00 -1.36
N GLY A 300 -12.76 -15.42 -1.87
CA GLY A 300 -12.49 -15.47 -3.31
C GLY A 300 -11.13 -14.94 -3.77
N TRP A 301 -10.32 -14.33 -2.89
CA TRP A 301 -9.05 -13.69 -3.28
C TRP A 301 -7.83 -14.63 -3.32
N LYS A 302 -8.07 -15.94 -3.42
CA LYS A 302 -7.03 -16.96 -3.56
C LYS A 302 -6.72 -17.25 -5.03
N GLU A 303 -5.45 -17.51 -5.32
CA GLU A 303 -5.05 -18.01 -6.64
C GLU A 303 -5.70 -19.40 -6.86
N PRO A 304 -6.29 -19.66 -8.04
CA PRO A 304 -6.76 -21.00 -8.39
C PRO A 304 -5.60 -22.00 -8.42
N GLU A 305 -5.85 -23.24 -7.98
CA GLU A 305 -4.86 -24.32 -8.09
C GLU A 305 -4.45 -24.54 -9.55
N ASN A 306 -3.14 -24.68 -9.77
CA ASN A 306 -2.56 -24.76 -11.10
C ASN A 306 -1.34 -25.66 -11.12
N SER A 307 -1.32 -26.65 -12.02
CA SER A 307 -0.17 -27.54 -12.19
C SER A 307 0.90 -26.98 -13.12
N LEU A 308 0.66 -25.84 -13.77
CA LEU A 308 1.62 -25.10 -14.58
C LEU A 308 2.34 -24.06 -13.72
N LYS A 309 3.67 -24.04 -13.80
CA LYS A 309 4.54 -23.06 -13.14
C LYS A 309 5.42 -22.34 -14.16
N ILE A 310 5.71 -21.07 -13.89
CA ILE A 310 6.71 -20.30 -14.63
C ILE A 310 7.94 -20.23 -13.74
N MET A 311 9.07 -20.67 -14.27
CA MET A 311 10.36 -20.64 -13.60
C MET A 311 11.20 -19.53 -14.21
N ALA A 312 11.92 -18.81 -13.37
CA ALA A 312 12.79 -17.73 -13.78
C ALA A 312 14.24 -18.06 -13.42
N LYS A 313 15.16 -17.80 -14.34
CA LYS A 313 16.59 -17.92 -14.06
C LYS A 313 17.07 -16.67 -13.33
N ASP A 314 17.80 -16.86 -12.23
CA ASP A 314 18.39 -15.79 -11.41
C ASP A 314 17.37 -14.83 -10.77
N ILE A 315 16.09 -15.22 -10.70
CA ILE A 315 15.04 -14.54 -9.95
C ILE A 315 14.41 -15.56 -9.00
N ASN A 316 14.36 -15.23 -7.71
CA ASN A 316 13.75 -16.10 -6.71
C ASN A 316 12.22 -15.93 -6.67
N ALA A 317 11.55 -16.64 -5.76
CA ALA A 317 10.08 -16.62 -5.65
C ALA A 317 9.47 -15.25 -5.33
N THR A 318 10.26 -14.25 -4.93
CA THR A 318 9.76 -12.87 -4.69
C THR A 318 9.45 -12.13 -6.00
N GLY A 319 10.05 -12.55 -7.12
CA GLY A 319 9.97 -11.82 -8.38
C GLY A 319 10.81 -10.54 -8.44
N MET A 320 11.63 -10.25 -7.43
CA MET A 320 12.52 -9.08 -7.43
C MET A 320 13.64 -9.23 -8.46
N ALA A 321 13.84 -8.19 -9.26
CA ALA A 321 14.84 -8.14 -10.33
C ALA A 321 15.29 -6.69 -10.59
N SER A 322 16.40 -6.49 -11.29
CA SER A 322 16.88 -5.17 -11.70
C SER A 322 16.27 -4.77 -13.04
N ALA A 323 15.82 -3.52 -13.17
CA ALA A 323 15.33 -2.99 -14.46
C ALA A 323 16.43 -2.88 -15.54
N PHE A 324 17.70 -3.02 -15.17
CA PHE A 324 18.85 -2.72 -16.03
C PHE A 324 19.48 -3.94 -16.73
N GLN A 325 18.87 -5.12 -16.61
CA GLN A 325 19.33 -6.34 -17.26
C GLN A 325 18.15 -7.19 -17.79
N GLY A 326 18.46 -8.16 -18.66
CA GLY A 326 17.48 -9.11 -19.18
C GLY A 326 17.41 -10.40 -18.36
N TYR A 327 16.31 -11.14 -18.51
CA TYR A 327 16.03 -12.38 -17.77
C TYR A 327 15.40 -13.44 -18.67
N SER A 328 15.50 -14.71 -18.26
CA SER A 328 14.96 -15.85 -19.00
C SER A 328 14.01 -16.67 -18.14
N PHE A 329 13.00 -17.25 -18.78
CA PHE A 329 11.87 -17.95 -18.19
C PHE A 329 11.55 -19.20 -18.99
N HIS A 330 11.17 -20.25 -18.27
CA HIS A 330 10.66 -21.49 -18.85
C HIS A 330 9.46 -21.99 -18.06
N ALA A 331 8.69 -22.90 -18.63
CA ALA A 331 7.53 -23.48 -17.96
C ALA A 331 7.83 -24.88 -17.42
N GLU A 332 7.31 -25.18 -16.24
CA GLU A 332 7.35 -26.52 -15.64
C GLU A 332 5.95 -26.98 -15.28
N THR A 333 5.74 -28.30 -15.28
CA THR A 333 4.47 -28.89 -14.83
C THR A 333 4.68 -30.24 -14.18
N THR A 334 3.79 -30.58 -13.26
CA THR A 334 3.70 -31.91 -12.65
C THR A 334 2.74 -32.85 -13.39
N SER A 335 2.05 -32.38 -14.43
CA SER A 335 0.90 -33.07 -15.05
C SER A 335 1.15 -33.59 -16.48
N GLY A 336 2.42 -33.70 -16.92
CA GLY A 336 2.80 -34.27 -18.21
C GLY A 336 3.51 -33.29 -19.14
N ASN A 337 3.22 -33.36 -20.44
CA ASN A 337 3.88 -32.54 -21.45
C ASN A 337 3.17 -31.18 -21.64
N ILE A 338 3.97 -30.15 -21.89
CA ILE A 338 3.52 -28.79 -22.20
C ILE A 338 3.70 -28.55 -23.71
N THR A 339 2.69 -28.01 -24.35
CA THR A 339 2.65 -27.67 -25.78
C THR A 339 1.90 -26.34 -25.98
N ASP A 340 1.91 -25.79 -27.20
CA ASP A 340 1.19 -24.56 -27.57
C ASP A 340 1.51 -23.35 -26.68
N TYR A 341 2.80 -23.10 -26.43
CA TYR A 341 3.25 -21.98 -25.62
C TYR A 341 2.82 -20.64 -26.21
N SER A 342 2.29 -19.76 -25.36
CA SER A 342 1.96 -18.38 -25.69
C SER A 342 2.30 -17.48 -24.51
N TRP A 343 3.48 -16.88 -24.56
CA TRP A 343 4.01 -15.93 -23.59
C TRP A 343 3.61 -14.50 -23.93
N LYS A 344 3.36 -13.71 -22.88
CA LYS A 344 3.18 -12.27 -22.94
C LYS A 344 3.90 -11.61 -21.76
N TYR A 345 4.81 -10.69 -22.05
CA TYR A 345 5.43 -9.82 -21.07
C TYR A 345 4.79 -8.44 -21.15
N GLU A 346 4.33 -7.94 -20.01
CA GLU A 346 3.66 -6.66 -19.88
C GLU A 346 4.28 -5.85 -18.74
N LEU A 347 4.26 -4.52 -18.88
CA LEU A 347 4.70 -3.58 -17.85
C LEU A 347 3.57 -2.62 -17.49
N LEU A 348 3.44 -2.29 -16.21
CA LEU A 348 2.42 -1.37 -15.72
C LEU A 348 2.81 0.08 -16.08
N ASN A 349 1.98 0.74 -16.87
CA ASN A 349 2.16 2.14 -17.26
C ASN A 349 1.60 3.12 -16.21
N ASN A 350 1.85 4.41 -16.41
CA ASN A 350 1.44 5.48 -15.51
C ASN A 350 -0.09 5.64 -15.40
N GLU A 351 -0.86 5.11 -16.36
CA GLU A 351 -2.32 5.02 -16.35
C GLU A 351 -2.83 3.77 -15.60
N MET A 352 -1.94 3.04 -14.93
CA MET A 352 -2.24 1.82 -14.17
C MET A 352 -2.85 0.74 -15.08
N VAL A 353 -2.32 0.59 -16.29
CA VAL A 353 -2.68 -0.43 -17.30
C VAL A 353 -1.42 -1.19 -17.73
N PHE A 354 -1.55 -2.48 -17.98
CA PHE A 354 -0.44 -3.30 -18.46
C PHE A 354 -0.27 -3.15 -19.98
N ASP A 355 0.87 -2.57 -20.39
CA ASP A 355 1.26 -2.46 -21.79
C ASP A 355 2.01 -3.71 -22.24
N SER A 356 1.65 -4.24 -23.40
CA SER A 356 2.31 -5.41 -23.99
C SER A 356 3.67 -5.05 -24.54
N ILE A 357 4.73 -5.61 -23.96
CA ILE A 357 6.12 -5.32 -24.34
C ILE A 357 6.67 -6.36 -25.30
N LYS A 358 6.43 -7.65 -25.01
CA LYS A 358 6.98 -8.76 -25.78
C LYS A 358 6.05 -9.97 -25.75
N VAL A 359 5.99 -10.71 -26.86
CA VAL A 359 5.26 -11.98 -26.97
C VAL A 359 6.18 -13.06 -27.50
N GLY A 360 5.87 -14.33 -27.24
CA GLY A 360 6.68 -15.44 -27.73
C GLY A 360 5.96 -16.78 -27.63
N ASN A 361 6.33 -17.74 -28.48
CA ASN A 361 5.64 -19.03 -28.58
C ASN A 361 6.58 -20.24 -28.39
N SER A 362 7.77 -19.99 -27.84
CA SER A 362 8.79 -21.01 -27.58
C SER A 362 8.64 -21.59 -26.17
N SER A 363 9.27 -22.73 -25.91
CA SER A 363 9.39 -23.30 -24.56
C SER A 363 10.22 -22.41 -23.63
N GLU A 364 11.14 -21.64 -24.20
CA GLU A 364 11.98 -20.64 -23.53
C GLU A 364 11.51 -19.24 -23.90
N PHE A 365 11.48 -18.33 -22.93
CA PHE A 365 11.08 -16.94 -23.10
C PHE A 365 12.08 -16.02 -22.40
N SER A 366 12.43 -14.90 -23.02
CA SER A 366 13.34 -13.93 -22.41
C SER A 366 12.81 -12.51 -22.51
N ILE A 367 13.12 -11.70 -21.51
CA ILE A 367 12.87 -10.27 -21.48
C ILE A 367 14.19 -9.52 -21.50
N ASP A 368 14.15 -8.32 -22.06
CA ASP A 368 15.29 -7.41 -22.16
C ASP A 368 15.24 -6.37 -21.03
N LYS A 369 16.31 -5.60 -20.85
CA LYS A 369 16.31 -4.46 -19.91
C LYS A 369 15.24 -3.44 -20.28
N VAL A 370 14.81 -2.63 -19.32
CA VAL A 370 13.85 -1.55 -19.58
C VAL A 370 14.60 -0.30 -20.01
N ASP A 371 14.43 0.12 -21.28
CA ASP A 371 15.16 1.26 -21.84
C ASP A 371 14.65 2.61 -21.32
N ASP A 372 13.32 2.81 -21.30
CA ASP A 372 12.70 4.06 -20.90
C ASP A 372 11.82 3.86 -19.66
N LEU A 373 12.41 4.11 -18.50
CA LEU A 373 11.75 3.97 -17.20
C LEU A 373 10.62 4.99 -16.97
N THR A 374 10.57 6.08 -17.74
CA THR A 374 9.60 7.18 -17.51
C THR A 374 8.18 6.85 -17.95
N LYS A 375 8.04 5.86 -18.83
CA LYS A 375 6.74 5.38 -19.34
C LYS A 375 5.96 4.54 -18.32
N TYR A 376 6.65 4.01 -17.32
CA TYR A 376 6.10 3.01 -16.44
C TYR A 376 5.90 3.53 -15.03
N TYR A 377 4.82 3.05 -14.42
CA TYR A 377 4.50 3.40 -13.05
C TYR A 377 5.52 2.80 -12.11
N LYS A 378 6.12 3.65 -11.28
CA LYS A 378 6.96 3.24 -10.15
C LYS A 378 6.07 3.14 -8.92
N ASN A 379 5.99 1.95 -8.34
CA ASN A 379 5.27 1.75 -7.09
C ASN A 379 6.00 2.44 -5.92
N ILE A 380 5.40 2.38 -4.73
CA ILE A 380 5.99 2.99 -3.52
C ILE A 380 7.35 2.37 -3.14
N ASN A 381 7.62 1.13 -3.56
CA ASN A 381 8.90 0.44 -3.42
C ASN A 381 9.93 0.85 -4.51
N GLY A 382 9.62 1.78 -5.40
CA GLY A 382 10.51 2.23 -6.47
C GLY A 382 10.69 1.22 -7.62
N ASP A 383 9.85 0.20 -7.67
CA ASP A 383 9.88 -0.83 -8.70
C ASP A 383 8.89 -0.55 -9.82
N ILE A 384 9.25 -0.97 -11.03
CA ILE A 384 8.31 -1.11 -12.13
C ILE A 384 7.71 -2.51 -12.05
N LYS A 385 6.38 -2.59 -11.92
CA LYS A 385 5.65 -3.86 -11.88
C LYS A 385 5.48 -4.42 -13.29
N GLY A 386 5.90 -5.67 -13.48
CA GLY A 386 5.72 -6.42 -14.70
C GLY A 386 4.92 -7.70 -14.48
N LYS A 387 4.36 -8.20 -15.58
CA LYS A 387 3.58 -9.43 -15.62
C LYS A 387 4.06 -10.30 -16.77
N ILE A 388 4.41 -11.54 -16.47
CA ILE A 388 4.73 -12.57 -17.47
C ILE A 388 3.60 -13.57 -17.45
N SER A 389 2.76 -13.54 -18.48
CA SER A 389 1.62 -14.44 -18.64
C SER A 389 2.00 -15.57 -19.60
N LEU A 390 1.69 -16.80 -19.23
CA LEU A 390 1.81 -17.97 -20.08
C LEU A 390 0.44 -18.62 -20.25
N ASN A 391 -0.01 -18.76 -21.48
CA ASN A 391 -1.03 -19.73 -21.85
C ASN A 391 -0.37 -20.94 -22.51
N ALA A 392 -0.74 -22.16 -22.12
CA ALA A 392 -0.21 -23.38 -22.70
C ALA A 392 -1.22 -24.53 -22.64
N THR A 393 -1.01 -25.57 -23.45
CA THR A 393 -1.74 -26.83 -23.38
C THR A 393 -0.91 -27.84 -22.56
N VAL A 394 -1.41 -28.23 -21.39
CA VAL A 394 -0.81 -29.26 -20.52
C VAL A 394 -1.65 -30.51 -20.60
N ASN A 395 -1.07 -31.59 -21.14
CA ASN A 395 -1.76 -32.87 -21.34
C ASN A 395 -3.17 -32.72 -21.99
N GLY A 396 -3.26 -31.88 -23.02
CA GLY A 396 -4.51 -31.60 -23.75
C GLY A 396 -5.45 -30.58 -23.10
N THR A 397 -5.16 -30.07 -21.90
CA THR A 397 -5.96 -29.05 -21.20
C THR A 397 -5.31 -27.68 -21.30
N LYS A 398 -6.08 -26.65 -21.66
CA LYS A 398 -5.59 -25.26 -21.67
C LYS A 398 -5.43 -24.75 -20.25
N MET A 399 -4.26 -24.21 -19.93
CA MET A 399 -3.93 -23.62 -18.64
C MET A 399 -3.29 -22.26 -18.84
N SER A 400 -3.44 -21.39 -17.84
CA SER A 400 -2.84 -20.06 -17.81
C SER A 400 -2.12 -19.88 -16.48
N LYS A 401 -0.88 -19.38 -16.49
CA LYS A 401 -0.14 -19.00 -15.28
C LYS A 401 0.44 -17.60 -15.45
N VAL A 402 0.60 -16.90 -14.34
CA VAL A 402 1.21 -15.58 -14.29
C VAL A 402 2.40 -15.62 -13.35
N PHE A 403 3.47 -14.91 -13.73
CA PHE A 403 4.61 -14.61 -12.89
C PHE A 403 4.75 -13.08 -12.81
N TYR A 404 4.66 -12.53 -11.62
CA TYR A 404 4.90 -11.11 -11.37
C TYR A 404 6.38 -10.86 -11.16
N ILE A 405 6.88 -9.81 -11.82
CA ILE A 405 8.26 -9.35 -11.71
C ILE A 405 8.26 -7.89 -11.21
N TYR A 406 9.15 -7.58 -10.26
CA TYR A 406 9.29 -6.26 -9.66
C TYR A 406 10.67 -5.73 -9.98
N LEU A 407 10.73 -4.87 -11.00
CA LEU A 407 11.98 -4.36 -11.56
C LEU A 407 12.45 -3.13 -10.79
N ALA A 408 13.39 -3.35 -9.86
CA ALA A 408 14.02 -2.33 -9.05
C ALA A 408 14.73 -1.28 -9.91
N THR A 409 14.49 -0.02 -9.55
CA THR A 409 15.18 1.14 -10.13
C THR A 409 16.05 1.82 -9.08
N LYS A 410 16.82 2.84 -9.46
CA LYS A 410 17.57 3.63 -8.48
C LYS A 410 16.60 4.30 -7.48
N PRO A 411 16.97 4.41 -6.19
CA PRO A 411 16.13 5.04 -5.20
C PRO A 411 15.90 6.52 -5.56
N THR A 412 14.82 7.09 -5.07
CA THR A 412 14.42 8.47 -5.39
C THR A 412 13.87 9.18 -4.16
N PHE A 413 14.37 10.40 -3.89
CA PHE A 413 13.73 11.31 -2.96
C PHE A 413 12.46 11.87 -3.60
N ILE A 414 11.36 11.81 -2.87
CA ILE A 414 10.07 12.33 -3.31
C ILE A 414 9.88 13.73 -2.74
N SER A 415 10.15 13.89 -1.45
CA SER A 415 10.01 15.16 -0.74
C SER A 415 10.99 15.18 0.43
N VAL A 416 11.63 16.32 0.66
CA VAL A 416 12.50 16.57 1.82
C VAL A 416 12.13 17.93 2.37
N LYS A 417 11.49 17.95 3.54
CA LYS A 417 10.92 19.17 4.12
C LYS A 417 11.55 19.45 5.48
N VAL A 418 11.90 20.70 5.71
CA VAL A 418 12.21 21.20 7.06
C VAL A 418 10.88 21.55 7.73
N ASP A 419 10.54 20.83 8.79
CA ASP A 419 9.26 21.00 9.47
C ASP A 419 9.33 22.09 10.53
N ALA A 420 10.41 22.12 11.31
CA ALA A 420 10.61 23.12 12.35
C ALA A 420 12.09 23.38 12.63
N ILE A 421 12.36 24.63 13.04
CA ILE A 421 13.62 25.06 13.64
C ILE A 421 13.24 25.69 14.98
N THR A 422 13.53 25.00 16.07
CA THR A 422 13.06 25.39 17.40
C THR A 422 14.24 25.85 18.25
N ARG A 423 14.32 27.16 18.56
CA ARG A 423 15.35 27.68 19.47
C ARG A 423 15.16 27.12 20.88
N VAL A 424 16.26 26.69 21.50
CA VAL A 424 16.29 26.28 22.90
C VAL A 424 16.38 27.55 23.77
N PRO A 425 15.35 27.88 24.57
CA PRO A 425 15.31 29.13 25.32
C PRO A 425 16.52 29.30 26.26
N GLY A 426 17.11 30.50 26.28
CA GLY A 426 18.24 30.82 27.14
C GLY A 426 19.58 30.20 26.71
N SER A 427 19.67 29.64 25.50
CA SER A 427 20.89 29.00 24.98
C SER A 427 21.25 29.47 23.57
N SER A 428 22.46 29.14 23.12
CA SER A 428 22.94 29.34 21.76
C SER A 428 22.64 28.14 20.84
N PHE A 429 21.63 27.34 21.16
CA PHE A 429 21.30 26.12 20.44
C PHE A 429 19.86 26.10 19.93
N TYR A 430 19.62 25.30 18.91
CA TYR A 430 18.29 24.99 18.38
C TYR A 430 18.16 23.50 18.05
N SER A 431 16.92 23.03 17.87
CA SER A 431 16.61 21.73 17.29
C SER A 431 16.06 21.87 15.88
N LEU A 432 16.31 20.86 15.05
CA LEU A 432 15.89 20.78 13.65
C LEU A 432 15.07 19.52 13.44
N ASP A 433 13.86 19.72 12.91
CA ASP A 433 12.93 18.64 12.54
C ASP A 433 12.81 18.61 11.01
N LEU A 434 12.97 17.43 10.41
CA LEU A 434 12.76 17.21 8.98
C LEU A 434 11.89 15.98 8.70
N THR A 435 11.16 16.02 7.61
CA THR A 435 10.46 14.85 7.05
C THR A 435 11.05 14.52 5.68
N VAL A 436 11.45 13.26 5.53
CA VAL A 436 12.01 12.70 4.30
C VAL A 436 11.05 11.64 3.77
N ILE A 437 10.49 11.88 2.59
CA ILE A 437 9.69 10.90 1.84
C ILE A 437 10.51 10.39 0.67
N TYR A 438 10.63 9.08 0.54
CA TYR A 438 11.40 8.45 -0.51
C TYR A 438 10.79 7.13 -1.02
N SER A 439 11.35 6.65 -2.12
CA SER A 439 10.95 5.40 -2.75
C SER A 439 12.16 4.60 -3.22
N GLY A 440 12.07 3.27 -3.10
CA GLY A 440 13.05 2.33 -3.63
C GLY A 440 14.39 2.23 -2.94
N ALA A 441 14.51 2.75 -1.72
CA ALA A 441 15.71 2.56 -0.90
C ALA A 441 15.53 1.40 0.07
N ASP A 442 16.60 0.65 0.33
CA ASP A 442 16.68 -0.33 1.41
C ASP A 442 16.94 0.37 2.76
N TYR A 443 17.68 1.48 2.74
CA TYR A 443 17.89 2.34 3.91
C TYR A 443 18.14 3.81 3.51
N LEU A 444 17.94 4.69 4.48
CA LEU A 444 18.35 6.10 4.46
C LEU A 444 19.54 6.30 5.41
N TYR A 445 20.66 6.76 4.89
CA TYR A 445 21.78 7.26 5.68
C TYR A 445 21.70 8.79 5.79
N THR A 446 21.99 9.31 6.97
CA THR A 446 21.97 10.75 7.24
C THR A 446 23.25 11.19 7.94
N GLU A 447 23.73 12.38 7.61
CA GLU A 447 24.87 13.04 8.25
C GLU A 447 24.53 14.51 8.47
N GLN A 448 24.49 14.96 9.74
CA GLN A 448 24.39 16.37 10.09
C GLN A 448 25.77 16.91 10.44
N SER A 449 26.13 18.04 9.84
CA SER A 449 27.39 18.75 10.05
C SER A 449 27.18 20.26 10.20
N GLU A 450 28.03 20.91 10.98
CA GLU A 450 27.99 22.36 11.23
C GLU A 450 29.27 23.02 10.70
N GLU A 451 29.16 24.22 10.14
CA GLU A 451 30.27 24.99 9.54
C GLU A 451 31.48 25.13 10.46
N PHE A 452 31.23 25.40 11.74
CA PHE A 452 32.26 25.53 12.77
C PHE A 452 32.35 24.30 13.69
N GLY A 453 31.50 23.30 13.46
CA GLY A 453 31.47 22.06 14.22
C GLY A 453 32.65 21.15 13.87
N VAL A 454 33.16 20.42 14.87
CA VAL A 454 34.15 19.33 14.67
C VAL A 454 33.54 17.94 14.74
N PHE A 455 32.30 17.84 15.20
CA PHE A 455 31.55 16.60 15.30
C PHE A 455 30.52 16.50 14.17
N MET A 456 30.19 15.28 13.79
CA MET A 456 29.13 14.97 12.85
C MET A 456 28.17 14.00 13.51
N ASN A 457 26.90 14.18 13.26
CA ASN A 457 25.86 13.30 13.75
C ASN A 457 25.35 12.42 12.60
N THR A 458 25.68 11.13 12.63
CA THR A 458 25.36 10.19 11.55
C THR A 458 24.38 9.12 12.01
N HIS A 459 23.35 8.84 11.22
CA HIS A 459 22.36 7.81 11.51
C HIS A 459 21.97 7.03 10.25
N THR A 460 21.63 5.75 10.41
CA THR A 460 21.06 4.91 9.35
C THR A 460 19.67 4.45 9.77
N PHE A 461 18.70 4.59 8.87
CA PHE A 461 17.31 4.24 9.08
C PHE A 461 16.89 3.16 8.08
N GLU A 462 16.49 2.00 8.59
CA GLU A 462 15.87 0.90 7.82
C GLU A 462 14.34 0.98 7.87
N ILE A 463 13.81 2.20 7.79
CA ILE A 463 12.37 2.49 7.83
C ILE A 463 11.91 2.73 6.39
N PRO A 464 10.82 2.12 5.90
CA PRO A 464 10.38 2.38 4.55
C PRO A 464 9.61 3.69 4.42
N TYR A 465 9.71 4.31 3.24
CA TYR A 465 8.86 5.41 2.72
C TYR A 465 8.97 6.78 3.39
N ILE A 466 8.76 6.87 4.70
CA ILE A 466 8.68 8.14 5.44
C ILE A 466 9.55 8.05 6.69
N VAL A 467 10.49 8.99 6.83
CA VAL A 467 11.35 9.13 8.01
C VAL A 467 11.25 10.56 8.54
N HIS A 468 10.95 10.67 9.82
CA HIS A 468 11.04 11.93 10.56
C HIS A 468 12.38 11.97 11.27
N LEU A 469 13.16 13.01 10.99
CA LEU A 469 14.48 13.24 11.53
C LEU A 469 14.42 14.33 12.59
N HIS A 470 15.08 14.11 13.71
CA HIS A 470 15.20 15.08 14.79
C HIS A 470 16.67 15.22 15.19
N TYR A 471 17.17 16.45 15.13
CA TYR A 471 18.52 16.80 15.55
C TYR A 471 18.45 17.88 16.63
N GLU A 472 19.10 17.65 17.77
CA GLU A 472 19.17 18.59 18.89
C GLU A 472 20.56 19.20 19.03
N HIS A 473 20.65 20.25 19.86
CA HIS A 473 21.92 20.87 20.28
C HIS A 473 22.74 21.45 19.13
N ILE A 474 22.08 21.96 18.10
CA ILE A 474 22.73 22.58 16.96
C ILE A 474 23.05 24.04 17.28
N HIS A 475 24.31 24.47 17.08
CA HIS A 475 24.70 25.84 17.42
C HIS A 475 24.11 26.86 16.45
N VAL A 476 23.69 28.03 16.95
CA VAL A 476 23.05 29.08 16.11
C VAL A 476 24.02 29.77 15.14
N ASP A 477 25.33 29.68 15.38
CA ASP A 477 26.38 30.27 14.56
C ASP A 477 26.82 29.34 13.43
N GLY A 478 27.04 29.91 12.25
CA GLY A 478 27.40 29.17 11.04
C GLY A 478 26.22 28.44 10.38
N ARG A 479 26.48 27.87 9.21
CA ARG A 479 25.52 27.04 8.47
C ARG A 479 25.52 25.59 8.95
N VAL A 480 24.42 24.90 8.69
CA VAL A 480 24.27 23.47 8.96
C VAL A 480 23.86 22.74 7.70
N TRP A 481 24.45 21.58 7.47
CA TRP A 481 24.08 20.68 6.37
C TRP A 481 23.58 19.36 6.94
N VAL A 482 22.46 18.88 6.41
CA VAL A 482 21.98 17.51 6.59
C VAL A 482 22.09 16.80 5.25
N ASP A 483 23.11 15.98 5.10
CA ASP A 483 23.32 15.12 3.94
C ASP A 483 22.50 13.83 4.10
N LEU A 484 21.71 13.51 3.09
CA LEU A 484 20.83 12.36 3.02
C LEU A 484 21.27 11.47 1.85
N VAL A 485 21.41 10.17 2.10
CA VAL A 485 21.81 9.19 1.09
C VAL A 485 20.84 8.01 1.13
N LEU A 486 20.10 7.83 0.05
CA LEU A 486 19.30 6.63 -0.18
C LEU A 486 20.16 5.60 -0.91
N ASN A 487 20.02 4.33 -0.54
CA ASN A 487 20.77 3.26 -1.19
C ASN A 487 19.90 2.02 -1.42
N ASN A 488 20.12 1.34 -2.54
CA ASN A 488 19.68 -0.02 -2.79
C ASN A 488 20.73 -0.77 -3.64
N GLU A 489 20.49 -2.05 -3.95
CA GLU A 489 21.41 -2.85 -4.77
C GLU A 489 21.67 -2.29 -6.19
N VAL A 490 20.79 -1.43 -6.70
CA VAL A 490 20.85 -0.84 -8.04
C VAL A 490 21.60 0.50 -8.06
N GLY A 491 21.65 1.22 -6.93
CA GLY A 491 22.45 2.44 -6.79
C GLY A 491 21.99 3.36 -5.66
N LYS A 492 22.50 4.60 -5.71
CA LYS A 492 22.30 5.62 -4.67
C LYS A 492 21.62 6.88 -5.20
N ALA A 493 20.97 7.60 -4.29
CA ALA A 493 20.52 8.98 -4.50
C ALA A 493 20.97 9.85 -3.32
N TYR A 494 21.26 11.12 -3.61
CA TYR A 494 21.83 12.08 -2.65
C TYR A 494 20.97 13.33 -2.57
N TYR A 495 20.80 13.87 -1.37
CA TYR A 495 20.13 15.15 -1.13
C TYR A 495 20.78 15.87 0.05
N THR A 496 20.96 17.19 -0.03
CA THR A 496 21.54 17.98 1.07
C THR A 496 20.57 19.09 1.44
N VAL A 497 20.18 19.13 2.72
CA VAL A 497 19.43 20.25 3.29
C VAL A 497 20.43 21.24 3.88
N GLU A 498 20.46 22.47 3.37
CA GLU A 498 21.27 23.56 3.94
C GLU A 498 20.38 24.47 4.80
N ILE A 499 20.72 24.56 6.09
CA ILE A 499 20.12 25.48 7.04
C ILE A 499 21.04 26.69 7.19
N PRO A 500 20.56 27.91 6.89
CA PRO A 500 21.35 29.11 7.07
C PRO A 500 21.64 29.37 8.56
N SER A 501 22.63 30.22 8.84
CA SER A 501 22.91 30.63 10.21
C SER A 501 21.69 31.29 10.85
N GLN A 502 21.43 30.89 12.09
CA GLN A 502 20.29 31.38 12.89
C GLN A 502 20.68 32.60 13.74
N LEU A 503 21.90 33.14 13.59
CA LEU A 503 22.42 34.25 14.41
C LEU A 503 21.60 35.54 14.27
N ASN A 504 21.10 35.83 13.05
CA ASN A 504 20.48 37.11 12.68
C ASN A 504 18.95 37.03 12.47
N SER A 505 18.24 36.07 13.07
CA SER A 505 16.78 35.92 12.93
C SER A 505 15.97 37.01 13.68
N LEU A 506 16.30 38.28 13.46
CA LEU A 506 15.60 39.49 13.92
C LEU A 506 15.15 40.39 12.77
N ASP A 507 15.37 40.03 11.50
CA ASP A 507 14.78 40.72 10.35
C ASP A 507 14.21 39.70 9.35
N ASP A 508 12.99 39.97 8.91
CA ASP A 508 12.18 39.16 8.00
C ASP A 508 12.94 38.70 6.74
N SER A 509 12.66 37.46 6.31
CA SER A 509 12.95 36.86 4.99
C SER A 509 14.21 35.97 4.77
N THR A 510 14.68 35.19 5.75
CA THR A 510 15.61 34.08 5.44
C THR A 510 14.86 32.87 4.89
N GLN A 511 14.63 32.86 3.57
CA GLN A 511 14.11 31.70 2.84
C GLN A 511 15.05 30.49 3.02
N ILE A 512 14.49 29.38 3.53
CA ILE A 512 15.09 28.05 3.44
C ILE A 512 15.28 27.76 1.94
N LYS A 513 16.52 27.50 1.51
CA LYS A 513 16.79 27.13 0.12
C LYS A 513 16.66 25.63 -0.03
N GLU A 514 15.52 25.17 -0.55
CA GLU A 514 15.40 23.82 -1.09
C GLU A 514 16.28 23.72 -2.34
N LYS A 515 17.25 22.82 -2.31
CA LYS A 515 18.09 22.54 -3.48
C LYS A 515 18.12 21.05 -3.74
N VAL A 516 17.46 20.67 -4.83
CA VAL A 516 17.65 19.37 -5.46
C VAL A 516 19.10 19.31 -5.92
N ALA A 517 19.92 18.45 -5.31
CA ALA A 517 21.24 18.15 -5.81
C ALA A 517 21.08 17.49 -7.19
N ASP A 518 21.34 18.27 -8.25
CA ASP A 518 21.31 17.81 -9.63
C ASP A 518 22.31 16.65 -9.80
N PRO A 519 21.94 15.53 -10.45
CA PRO A 519 22.78 14.35 -10.62
C PRO A 519 24.09 14.57 -11.41
N ASN A 520 24.40 15.78 -11.86
CA ASN A 520 25.59 16.07 -12.67
C ASN A 520 26.62 16.91 -11.92
N ILE A 521 27.46 16.23 -11.14
CA ILE A 521 28.66 16.79 -10.52
C ILE A 521 29.72 17.05 -11.61
N VAL A 522 30.20 18.28 -11.73
CA VAL A 522 31.30 18.67 -12.63
C VAL A 522 32.65 18.39 -12.00
N GLN A 523 32.75 18.67 -10.70
CA GLN A 523 34.01 18.56 -9.96
C GLN A 523 33.73 18.40 -8.47
N VAL A 524 34.42 17.46 -7.84
CA VAL A 524 34.57 17.34 -6.39
C VAL A 524 36.03 17.63 -6.08
N GLU A 525 36.28 18.58 -5.19
CA GLU A 525 37.59 18.86 -4.63
C GLU A 525 37.56 18.62 -3.14
N VAL A 526 38.43 17.77 -2.63
CA VAL A 526 38.55 17.48 -1.20
C VAL A 526 39.84 18.07 -0.69
N ARG A 527 39.75 18.78 0.42
CA ARG A 527 40.88 19.38 1.14
C ARG A 527 40.99 18.80 2.54
N ASP A 528 42.18 18.82 3.13
CA ASP A 528 42.32 18.60 4.57
C ASP A 528 41.85 19.84 5.35
N ILE A 529 41.81 19.72 6.67
CA ILE A 529 41.45 20.82 7.57
C ILE A 529 42.46 21.99 7.51
N GLN A 530 43.65 21.80 6.92
CA GLN A 530 44.62 22.86 6.66
C GLN A 530 44.44 23.51 5.28
N GLY A 531 43.43 23.09 4.51
CA GLY A 531 43.09 23.64 3.20
C GLY A 531 43.94 23.09 2.04
N ARG A 532 44.74 22.04 2.24
CA ARG A 532 45.53 21.39 1.17
C ARG A 532 44.64 20.44 0.38
N ILE A 533 44.70 20.49 -0.95
CA ILE A 533 43.94 19.60 -1.83
C ILE A 533 44.47 18.17 -1.69
N ILE A 534 43.57 17.23 -1.40
CA ILE A 534 43.84 15.80 -1.25
C ILE A 534 43.27 14.99 -2.41
N LEU A 535 42.11 15.40 -2.95
CA LEU A 535 41.45 14.71 -4.05
C LEU A 535 40.78 15.72 -4.98
N GLN A 536 40.88 15.50 -6.28
CA GLN A 536 40.02 16.13 -7.29
C GLN A 536 39.45 15.03 -8.19
N THR A 537 38.13 14.92 -8.26
CA THR A 537 37.43 13.88 -9.02
C THR A 537 36.14 14.44 -9.62
N ARG A 538 35.49 13.68 -10.50
CA ARG A 538 34.11 13.94 -10.94
C ARG A 538 33.11 12.96 -10.31
N ASN A 539 33.59 11.90 -9.66
CA ASN A 539 32.76 10.90 -9.00
C ASN A 539 32.81 11.07 -7.48
N TYR A 540 31.67 11.36 -6.86
CA TYR A 540 31.59 11.50 -5.40
C TYR A 540 31.98 10.20 -4.67
N GLU A 541 31.81 9.03 -5.29
CA GLU A 541 32.21 7.74 -4.69
C GLU A 541 33.71 7.63 -4.38
N ASP A 542 34.58 8.43 -5.01
CA ASP A 542 36.01 8.41 -4.67
C ASP A 542 36.28 9.05 -3.30
N VAL A 543 35.38 9.92 -2.81
CA VAL A 543 35.40 10.43 -1.44
C VAL A 543 35.24 9.25 -0.46
N GLU A 544 34.43 8.24 -0.81
CA GLU A 544 34.23 7.01 -0.04
C GLU A 544 35.47 6.12 0.04
N ARG A 545 36.55 6.44 -0.67
CA ARG A 545 37.85 5.74 -0.59
C ARG A 545 38.92 6.47 0.22
N LEU A 546 38.65 7.71 0.64
CA LEU A 546 39.58 8.46 1.48
C LEU A 546 39.88 7.74 2.82
N PRO A 547 41.12 7.81 3.32
CA PRO A 547 41.46 7.33 4.65
C PRO A 547 40.62 8.02 5.74
N LYS A 548 40.57 7.41 6.94
CA LYS A 548 39.91 8.04 8.08
C LYS A 548 40.52 9.42 8.39
N GLY A 549 39.67 10.42 8.60
CA GLY A 549 40.10 11.80 8.75
C GLY A 549 39.01 12.84 8.51
N MET A 550 39.27 14.09 8.89
CA MET A 550 38.39 15.23 8.60
C MET A 550 38.81 15.91 7.30
N TYR A 551 37.83 16.21 6.46
CA TYR A 551 38.04 16.82 5.15
C TYR A 551 37.03 17.93 4.87
N ILE A 552 37.41 18.87 4.01
CA ILE A 552 36.54 19.91 3.45
C ILE A 552 36.29 19.53 1.99
N ILE A 553 35.07 19.18 1.64
CA ILE A 553 34.66 18.88 0.26
C ILE A 553 34.05 20.12 -0.36
N MET A 554 34.47 20.43 -1.58
CA MET A 554 33.86 21.41 -2.45
C MET A 554 33.31 20.72 -3.70
N ILE A 555 32.00 20.78 -3.90
CA ILE A 555 31.30 20.17 -5.04
C ILE A 555 30.86 21.27 -5.98
N THR A 556 31.23 21.17 -7.25
CA THR A 556 30.78 22.05 -8.33
C THR A 556 29.82 21.29 -9.23
N TYR A 557 28.64 21.85 -9.48
CA TYR A 557 27.58 21.25 -10.31
C TYR A 557 27.56 21.89 -11.71
N VAL A 558 26.90 21.23 -12.68
CA VAL A 558 26.82 21.70 -14.09
C VAL A 558 26.17 23.07 -14.21
N ASN A 559 25.24 23.40 -13.30
CA ASN A 559 24.60 24.71 -13.23
C ASN A 559 25.53 25.85 -12.71
N GLY A 560 26.80 25.54 -12.41
CA GLY A 560 27.79 26.50 -11.92
C GLY A 560 27.78 26.71 -10.40
N GLU A 561 26.89 26.03 -9.67
CA GLU A 561 26.84 26.06 -8.21
C GLU A 561 28.07 25.42 -7.57
N LYS A 562 28.52 26.00 -6.45
CA LYS A 562 29.56 25.43 -5.58
C LYS A 562 29.02 25.23 -4.16
N ILE A 563 29.13 24.01 -3.65
CA ILE A 563 28.81 23.64 -2.27
C ILE A 563 30.13 23.34 -1.56
N THR A 564 30.33 23.85 -0.35
CA THR A 564 31.45 23.49 0.52
C THR A 564 30.90 22.86 1.78
N LYS A 565 31.39 21.68 2.15
CA LYS A 565 30.97 20.96 3.36
C LYS A 565 32.16 20.30 4.06
N LYS A 566 32.02 20.03 5.35
CA LYS A 566 33.02 19.31 6.14
C LYS A 566 32.53 17.88 6.37
N ILE A 567 33.38 16.90 6.12
CA ILE A 567 33.11 15.48 6.37
C ILE A 567 34.16 14.89 7.32
N CYS A 568 33.82 13.79 7.99
CA CYS A 568 34.69 13.00 8.85
C CYS A 568 34.51 11.53 8.52
N LYS A 569 35.62 10.85 8.21
CA LYS A 569 35.64 9.45 7.78
C LYS A 569 36.31 8.51 8.77
#